data_AF-A0A2P2BSV1-F1
#
_entry.id   AF-A0A2P2BSV1-F1
#
_cell.length_a   1.000
_cell.length_b   1.000
_cell.length_c   1.000
_cell.angle_alpha   90.00
_cell.angle_beta   90.00
_cell.angle_gamma   90.00
#
_symmetry.space_group_name_H-M   'P 1'
#
loop_
_entity.id
_entity.type
_entity.pdbx_description
1 polymer ?
#
loop_
_entity_poly.entity_id
_entity_poly.type
_entity_poly.pdbx_seq_one_letter_code
_entity_poly.pdbx_strand_id
1 'polypeptide(L)'
;MQNLIQFIEGKTNKKINFFEYNNQSISKNQNVVTFNDKAYVIEFIEDITIDNIKGYFYIFYQQDCELDNLKGILYNLYDNIKLFLYENLLILNSDYKLDINFHTPEIIESETYRNTYIINLGEIYDINIFKSRVSIFNEIPKDFLINNTFFKNYITLNDLIIYKSIYFIKHDRPFYDLIDFESIKTMDINLLNTGICFIENDQNISKTSSSLFLHRNTLIYRLDKIKEILNLDLKNFKDALIFYLTIKSYINFK
;
A
#
# COMPACT_ATOMS: atom_id res chain seq x y z
N MET A 1 22.69 -28.02 12.79
CA MET A 1 21.26 -27.65 12.83
C MET A 1 20.79 -26.95 11.56
N GLN A 2 21.50 -25.95 11.01
CA GLN A 2 21.11 -25.28 9.75
C GLN A 2 20.85 -26.24 8.57
N ASN A 3 21.66 -27.29 8.38
CA ASN A 3 21.43 -28.29 7.34
C ASN A 3 20.13 -29.10 7.52
N LEU A 4 19.68 -29.32 8.77
CA LEU A 4 18.45 -30.07 9.04
C LEU A 4 17.22 -29.19 8.79
N ILE A 5 17.31 -27.91 9.18
CA ILE A 5 16.28 -26.90 8.88
C ILE A 5 16.12 -26.78 7.36
N GLN A 6 17.21 -26.52 6.63
CA GLN A 6 17.19 -26.43 5.16
C GLN A 6 16.67 -27.71 4.48
N PHE A 7 16.98 -28.88 5.03
CA PHE A 7 16.46 -30.15 4.51
C PHE A 7 14.94 -30.27 4.70
N ILE A 8 14.41 -29.94 5.88
CA ILE A 8 12.98 -30.02 6.17
C ILE A 8 12.21 -28.96 5.39
N GLU A 9 12.73 -27.72 5.34
CA GLU A 9 12.15 -26.63 4.55
C GLU A 9 12.14 -26.99 3.06
N GLY A 10 13.24 -27.56 2.54
CA GLY A 10 13.33 -28.01 1.15
C GLY A 10 12.44 -29.20 0.79
N LYS A 11 12.05 -30.03 1.77
CA LYS A 11 11.13 -31.17 1.55
C LYS A 11 9.66 -30.81 1.73
N THR A 12 9.36 -29.88 2.63
CA THR A 12 7.97 -29.50 2.95
C THR A 12 7.52 -28.22 2.25
N ASN A 13 8.46 -27.45 1.69
CA ASN A 13 8.24 -26.13 1.12
C ASN A 13 7.58 -25.14 2.11
N LYS A 14 7.75 -25.39 3.41
CA LYS A 14 7.24 -24.57 4.52
C LYS A 14 8.41 -24.15 5.40
N LYS A 15 8.39 -22.91 5.89
CA LYS A 15 9.37 -22.48 6.90
C LYS A 15 9.06 -23.12 8.25
N ILE A 16 10.10 -23.36 9.03
CA ILE A 16 9.97 -23.98 10.35
C ILE A 16 10.74 -23.21 11.42
N ASN A 17 10.22 -23.18 12.65
CA ASN A 17 11.04 -22.95 13.83
C ASN A 17 11.50 -24.30 14.37
N PHE A 18 12.78 -24.40 14.73
CA PHE A 18 13.40 -25.63 15.20
C PHE A 18 14.22 -25.36 16.47
N PHE A 19 13.81 -25.92 17.61
CA PHE A 19 14.46 -25.70 18.90
C PHE A 19 14.47 -26.97 19.77
N GLU A 20 15.39 -27.05 20.72
CA GLU A 20 15.53 -28.21 21.61
C GLU A 20 14.33 -28.32 22.56
N TYR A 21 13.82 -29.54 22.74
CA TYR A 21 12.65 -29.80 23.57
C TYR A 21 13.04 -29.96 25.04
N ASN A 22 12.61 -29.00 25.87
CA ASN A 22 12.92 -28.96 27.30
C ASN A 22 11.71 -29.32 28.19
N ASN A 23 10.93 -30.33 27.81
CA ASN A 23 9.71 -30.76 28.53
C ASN A 23 8.64 -29.67 28.72
N GLN A 24 8.64 -28.63 27.88
CA GLN A 24 7.59 -27.62 27.85
C GLN A 24 6.30 -28.15 27.20
N SER A 25 5.14 -27.58 27.56
CA SER A 25 3.85 -27.89 26.92
C SER A 25 3.88 -27.53 25.44
N ILE A 26 3.41 -28.43 24.58
CA ILE A 26 3.46 -28.31 23.12
C ILE A 26 2.11 -27.75 22.63
N SER A 27 2.13 -26.75 21.74
CA SER A 27 0.92 -26.22 21.10
C SER A 27 0.43 -27.14 19.96
N LYS A 28 -0.81 -26.97 19.47
CA LYS A 28 -1.40 -27.82 18.40
C LYS A 28 -0.56 -27.88 17.11
N ASN A 29 0.28 -26.87 16.87
CA ASN A 29 1.05 -26.69 15.63
C ASN A 29 2.52 -27.09 15.79
N GLN A 30 2.87 -27.65 16.95
CA GLN A 30 4.21 -28.09 17.29
C GLN A 30 4.27 -29.61 17.36
N ASN A 31 5.33 -30.19 16.80
CA ASN A 31 5.59 -31.62 16.84
C ASN A 31 6.96 -31.88 17.47
N VAL A 32 7.04 -32.88 18.35
CA VAL A 32 8.33 -33.32 18.90
C VAL A 32 8.90 -34.43 18.04
N VAL A 33 10.15 -34.24 17.62
CA VAL A 33 10.93 -35.23 16.88
C VAL A 33 12.23 -35.52 17.60
N THR A 34 12.71 -36.76 17.50
CA THR A 34 13.98 -37.18 18.06
C THR A 34 15.03 -37.30 16.95
N PHE A 35 16.19 -36.70 17.18
CA PHE A 35 17.32 -36.74 16.25
C PHE A 35 18.63 -36.75 17.04
N ASN A 36 19.53 -37.70 16.76
CA ASN A 36 20.79 -37.88 17.49
C ASN A 36 20.62 -37.89 19.02
N ASP A 37 19.71 -38.74 19.52
CA ASP A 37 19.41 -38.91 20.96
C ASP A 37 18.94 -37.65 21.71
N LYS A 38 18.56 -36.60 20.98
CA LYS A 38 17.97 -35.38 21.51
C LYS A 38 16.57 -35.16 20.95
N ALA A 39 15.68 -34.62 21.77
CA ALA A 39 14.33 -34.24 21.36
C ALA A 39 14.31 -32.78 20.91
N TYR A 40 13.60 -32.49 19.83
CA TYR A 40 13.44 -31.16 19.26
C TYR A 40 11.97 -30.89 18.99
N VAL A 41 11.57 -29.63 19.12
CA VAL A 41 10.26 -29.15 18.67
C VAL A 41 10.43 -28.59 17.26
N ILE A 42 9.63 -29.11 16.34
CA ILE A 42 9.36 -28.50 15.04
C ILE A 42 8.04 -27.77 15.14
N GLU A 43 8.08 -26.46 14.97
CA GLU A 43 6.89 -25.66 14.70
C GLU A 43 6.87 -25.36 13.21
N PHE A 44 5.87 -25.90 12.51
CA PHE A 44 5.63 -25.44 11.14
C PHE A 44 5.09 -24.03 11.25
N ILE A 45 5.80 -23.08 10.64
CA ILE A 45 5.21 -21.77 10.41
C ILE A 45 4.06 -22.05 9.45
N GLU A 46 2.84 -21.92 9.96
CA GLU A 46 1.65 -21.98 9.12
C GLU A 46 1.75 -20.83 8.14
N ASP A 47 2.29 -21.09 6.95
CA ASP A 47 1.71 -20.50 5.77
C ASP A 47 0.25 -20.91 5.85
N ILE A 48 -0.63 -20.00 6.28
CA ILE A 48 -2.08 -20.18 6.24
C ILE A 48 -2.34 -20.79 4.88
N THR A 49 -2.80 -22.04 4.84
CA THR A 49 -3.15 -22.69 3.58
C THR A 49 -4.31 -21.89 3.04
N ILE A 50 -4.00 -21.02 2.10
CA ILE A 50 -4.90 -20.02 1.57
C ILE A 50 -5.89 -20.71 0.56
N ASP A 51 -6.38 -21.88 0.93
CA ASP A 51 -6.94 -22.86 0.00
C ASP A 51 -8.40 -22.59 -0.35
N ASN A 52 -8.96 -21.44 0.07
CA ASN A 52 -10.28 -20.97 -0.32
C ASN A 52 -10.39 -19.42 -0.25
N ILE A 53 -9.51 -18.68 -0.92
CA ILE A 53 -9.67 -17.22 -1.08
C ILE A 53 -10.86 -16.94 -1.99
N LYS A 54 -11.99 -16.66 -1.37
CA LYS A 54 -13.05 -15.91 -2.03
C LYS A 54 -13.52 -14.80 -1.11
N GLY A 55 -14.05 -13.75 -1.72
CA GLY A 55 -14.60 -12.61 -0.99
C GLY A 55 -13.71 -11.37 -1.04
N TYR A 56 -13.89 -10.49 -0.07
CA TYR A 56 -13.29 -9.17 -0.01
C TYR A 56 -12.05 -9.17 0.87
N PHE A 57 -11.01 -8.46 0.45
CA PHE A 57 -9.72 -8.44 1.12
C PHE A 57 -9.25 -7.03 1.41
N TYR A 58 -8.67 -6.85 2.59
CA TYR A 58 -8.12 -5.58 3.05
C TYR A 58 -6.78 -5.82 3.73
N ILE A 59 -5.81 -4.94 3.48
CA ILE A 59 -4.57 -4.90 4.24
C ILE A 59 -4.72 -3.81 5.30
N PHE A 60 -4.36 -4.12 6.53
CA PHE A 60 -4.23 -3.14 7.60
C PHE A 60 -2.75 -2.98 7.93
N TYR A 61 -2.27 -1.74 7.88
CA TYR A 61 -0.88 -1.39 8.15
C TYR A 61 -0.82 -0.24 9.16
N GLN A 62 -0.17 -0.49 10.29
CA GLN A 62 0.14 0.49 11.32
C GLN A 62 1.62 0.34 11.69
N GLN A 63 2.34 1.45 11.86
CA GLN A 63 3.70 1.41 12.40
C GLN A 63 3.65 1.15 13.91
N ASP A 64 4.53 0.25 14.39
CA ASP A 64 4.77 -0.02 15.81
C ASP A 64 3.52 -0.34 16.65
N CYS A 65 2.53 -0.99 16.04
CA CYS A 65 1.32 -1.45 16.73
C CYS A 65 1.43 -2.93 17.11
N GLU A 66 0.97 -3.28 18.32
CA GLU A 66 0.79 -4.67 18.73
C GLU A 66 -0.32 -5.31 17.90
N LEU A 67 0.04 -6.30 17.09
CA LEU A 67 -0.86 -6.96 16.14
C LEU A 67 -2.13 -7.51 16.81
N ASP A 68 -2.01 -8.01 18.04
CA ASP A 68 -3.13 -8.60 18.76
C ASP A 68 -4.16 -7.55 19.20
N ASN A 69 -3.72 -6.33 19.53
CA ASN A 69 -4.62 -5.21 19.81
C ASN A 69 -5.44 -4.86 18.56
N LEU A 70 -4.75 -4.67 17.42
CA LEU A 70 -5.42 -4.36 16.15
C LEU A 70 -6.40 -5.45 15.73
N LYS A 71 -6.05 -6.74 15.90
CA LYS A 71 -6.99 -7.85 15.65
C LYS A 71 -8.24 -7.76 16.53
N GLY A 72 -8.07 -7.45 17.82
CA GLY A 72 -9.18 -7.29 18.76
C GLY A 72 -10.14 -6.19 18.32
N ILE A 73 -9.61 -5.03 17.92
CA ILE A 73 -10.41 -3.91 17.40
C ILE A 73 -11.18 -4.35 16.14
N LEU A 74 -10.52 -5.02 15.20
CA LEU A 74 -11.18 -5.46 13.97
C LEU A 74 -12.31 -6.49 14.22
N TYR A 75 -12.13 -7.42 15.17
CA TYR A 75 -13.18 -8.35 15.57
C TYR A 75 -14.36 -7.67 16.29
N ASN A 76 -14.11 -6.55 16.97
CA ASN A 76 -15.18 -5.75 17.59
C ASN A 76 -15.95 -4.93 16.54
N LEU A 77 -15.26 -4.44 15.50
CA LEU A 77 -15.85 -3.61 14.46
C LEU A 77 -16.64 -4.41 13.41
N TYR A 78 -16.21 -5.65 13.13
CA TYR A 78 -16.76 -6.42 12.02
C TYR A 78 -17.02 -7.88 12.39
N ASP A 79 -18.25 -8.33 12.14
CA ASP A 79 -18.65 -9.72 12.28
C ASP A 79 -18.17 -10.59 11.10
N ASN A 80 -18.01 -11.89 11.35
CA ASN A 80 -17.72 -12.92 10.34
C ASN A 80 -16.49 -12.65 9.47
N ILE A 81 -15.47 -12.01 10.05
CA ILE A 81 -14.19 -11.78 9.39
C ILE A 81 -13.17 -12.88 9.69
N LYS A 82 -12.21 -13.05 8.79
CA LYS A 82 -11.00 -13.87 8.99
C LYS A 82 -9.79 -12.95 8.97
N LEU A 83 -9.00 -12.98 10.04
CA LEU A 83 -7.75 -12.23 10.15
C LEU A 83 -6.57 -13.19 10.06
N PHE A 84 -5.60 -12.86 9.22
CA PHE A 84 -4.40 -13.67 9.07
C PHE A 84 -3.20 -12.81 8.64
N LEU A 85 -1.99 -13.34 8.83
CA LEU A 85 -0.76 -12.69 8.39
C LEU A 85 -0.33 -13.24 7.03
N TYR A 86 0.09 -12.35 6.13
CA TYR A 86 0.72 -12.73 4.87
C TYR A 86 1.87 -11.76 4.58
N GLU A 87 3.10 -12.26 4.41
CA GLU A 87 4.30 -11.42 4.20
C GLU A 87 4.44 -10.29 5.25
N ASN A 88 4.18 -10.59 6.53
CA ASN A 88 4.15 -9.64 7.66
C ASN A 88 3.08 -8.54 7.59
N LEU A 89 2.09 -8.67 6.70
CA LEU A 89 0.94 -7.79 6.63
C LEU A 89 -0.28 -8.42 7.28
N LEU A 90 -1.05 -7.62 8.02
CA LEU A 90 -2.34 -8.06 8.53
C LEU A 90 -3.39 -8.00 7.43
N ILE A 91 -3.96 -9.15 7.10
CA ILE A 91 -5.00 -9.30 6.10
C ILE A 91 -6.33 -9.57 6.79
N LEU A 92 -7.34 -8.83 6.38
CA LEU A 92 -8.74 -9.10 6.68
C LEU A 92 -9.40 -9.67 5.44
N ASN A 93 -10.09 -10.80 5.60
CA ASN A 93 -10.97 -11.39 4.60
C ASN A 93 -12.41 -11.48 5.13
N SER A 94 -13.38 -11.22 4.24
CA SER A 94 -14.81 -11.39 4.52
C SER A 94 -15.52 -11.91 3.27
N ASP A 95 -16.60 -12.67 3.47
CA ASP A 95 -17.40 -13.21 2.35
C ASP A 95 -18.26 -12.13 1.66
N TYR A 96 -18.47 -10.98 2.33
CA TYR A 96 -19.23 -9.84 1.84
C TYR A 96 -18.44 -8.53 1.99
N LYS A 97 -18.86 -7.51 1.23
CA LYS A 97 -18.24 -6.18 1.29
C LYS A 97 -18.55 -5.52 2.62
N LEU A 98 -17.50 -5.21 3.39
CA LEU A 98 -17.62 -4.47 4.64
C LEU A 98 -17.71 -2.97 4.38
N ASP A 99 -18.29 -2.24 5.33
CA ASP A 99 -18.28 -0.77 5.34
C ASP A 99 -16.93 -0.23 5.85
N ILE A 100 -15.87 -0.64 5.15
CA ILE A 100 -14.51 -0.11 5.32
C ILE A 100 -14.31 0.95 4.23
N ASN A 101 -14.16 2.20 4.66
CA ASN A 101 -14.11 3.37 3.79
C ASN A 101 -13.08 4.39 4.30
N PHE A 102 -13.11 5.61 3.76
CA PHE A 102 -12.14 6.65 4.06
C PHE A 102 -12.20 7.20 5.51
N HIS A 103 -13.28 6.93 6.25
CA HIS A 103 -13.40 7.26 7.67
C HIS A 103 -12.87 6.17 8.60
N THR A 104 -12.79 4.92 8.12
CA THR A 104 -12.38 3.78 8.96
C THR A 104 -10.98 3.95 9.59
N PRO A 105 -9.96 4.52 8.91
CA PRO A 105 -8.68 4.79 9.55
C PRO A 105 -8.79 5.62 10.83
N GLU A 106 -9.59 6.68 10.82
CA GLU A 106 -9.76 7.61 11.96
C GLU A 106 -10.42 6.89 13.16
N ILE A 107 -11.34 5.97 12.89
CA ILE A 107 -11.99 5.15 13.94
C ILE A 107 -10.94 4.28 14.64
N ILE A 108 -10.11 3.57 13.88
CA ILE A 108 -9.06 2.69 14.43
C ILE A 108 -7.96 3.52 15.12
N GLU A 109 -7.60 4.66 14.55
CA GLU A 109 -6.66 5.62 15.14
C GLU A 109 -7.12 6.14 16.50
N SER A 110 -8.42 6.33 16.70
CA SER A 110 -8.98 6.78 17.98
C SER A 110 -8.83 5.76 19.12
N GLU A 111 -8.72 4.47 18.78
CA GLU A 111 -8.52 3.38 19.75
C GLU A 111 -7.05 2.99 19.91
N THR A 112 -6.26 3.07 18.84
CA THR A 112 -4.85 2.65 18.83
C THR A 112 -3.87 3.79 19.09
N TYR A 113 -4.27 5.05 18.87
CA TYR A 113 -3.39 6.22 18.83
C TYR A 113 -2.25 6.10 17.79
N ARG A 114 -2.45 5.29 16.73
CA ARG A 114 -1.48 5.04 15.66
C ARG A 114 -2.10 5.27 14.30
N ASN A 115 -1.39 5.99 13.42
CA ASN A 115 -1.78 6.16 12.03
C ASN A 115 -2.07 4.82 11.36
N THR A 116 -3.23 4.72 10.73
CA THR A 116 -3.72 3.49 10.11
C THR A 116 -3.82 3.66 8.62
N TYR A 117 -3.18 2.76 7.88
CA TYR A 117 -3.32 2.66 6.44
C TYR A 117 -4.09 1.39 6.12
N ILE A 118 -5.20 1.56 5.41
CA ILE A 118 -6.08 0.48 4.99
C ILE A 118 -6.04 0.41 3.47
N ILE A 119 -5.68 -0.75 2.93
CA ILE A 119 -5.61 -0.97 1.49
C ILE A 119 -6.72 -1.93 1.11
N ASN A 120 -7.70 -1.42 0.37
CA ASN A 120 -8.79 -2.22 -0.16
C ASN A 120 -8.30 -2.99 -1.40
N LEU A 121 -8.08 -4.29 -1.23
CA LEU A 121 -7.67 -5.18 -2.31
C LEU A 121 -8.87 -5.64 -3.17
N GLY A 122 -10.10 -5.21 -2.85
CA GLY A 122 -11.31 -5.55 -3.57
C GLY A 122 -11.73 -7.00 -3.40
N GLU A 123 -12.66 -7.43 -4.25
CA GLU A 123 -13.11 -8.82 -4.31
C GLU A 123 -12.09 -9.68 -5.07
N ILE A 124 -11.81 -10.86 -4.53
CA ILE A 124 -10.82 -11.80 -5.04
C ILE A 124 -11.43 -13.19 -5.08
N TYR A 125 -11.21 -13.89 -6.20
CA TYR A 125 -11.71 -15.25 -6.43
C TYR A 125 -10.60 -16.27 -6.68
N ASP A 126 -9.36 -15.80 -6.75
CA ASP A 126 -8.19 -16.57 -7.14
C ASP A 126 -6.95 -16.11 -6.35
N ILE A 127 -6.15 -17.08 -5.90
CA ILE A 127 -4.95 -16.83 -5.11
C ILE A 127 -3.89 -16.01 -5.86
N ASN A 128 -3.79 -16.14 -7.18
CA ASN A 128 -2.82 -15.37 -7.97
C ASN A 128 -3.20 -13.90 -8.03
N ILE A 129 -4.51 -13.59 -8.07
CA ILE A 129 -4.99 -12.21 -7.97
C ILE A 129 -4.63 -11.62 -6.60
N PHE A 130 -4.86 -12.36 -5.51
CA PHE A 130 -4.45 -11.94 -4.16
C PHE A 130 -2.94 -11.66 -4.09
N LYS A 131 -2.12 -12.63 -4.49
CA LYS A 131 -0.66 -12.50 -4.49
C LYS A 131 -0.21 -11.30 -5.33
N SER A 132 -0.77 -11.12 -6.51
CA SER A 132 -0.41 -9.99 -7.40
C SER A 132 -0.80 -8.63 -6.80
N ARG A 133 -1.97 -8.52 -6.16
CA ARG A 133 -2.39 -7.25 -5.54
C ARG A 133 -1.56 -6.93 -4.30
N VAL A 134 -1.24 -7.93 -3.49
CA VAL A 134 -0.35 -7.77 -2.33
C VAL A 134 1.08 -7.41 -2.77
N SER A 135 1.61 -8.07 -3.81
CA SER A 135 2.96 -7.77 -4.31
C SER A 135 3.08 -6.33 -4.79
N ILE A 136 2.08 -5.81 -5.50
CA ILE A 136 2.04 -4.38 -5.92
C ILE A 136 2.17 -3.46 -4.70
N PHE A 137 1.46 -3.74 -3.60
CA PHE A 137 1.56 -2.96 -2.38
C PHE A 137 2.93 -3.09 -1.69
N ASN A 138 3.56 -4.26 -1.74
CA ASN A 138 4.88 -4.51 -1.14
C ASN A 138 6.03 -3.89 -1.94
N GLU A 139 5.87 -3.75 -3.25
CA GLU A 139 6.84 -3.07 -4.11
C GLU A 139 6.83 -1.54 -3.93
N ILE A 140 5.81 -0.97 -3.29
CA ILE A 140 5.74 0.45 -2.96
C ILE A 140 6.37 0.67 -1.57
N PRO A 141 7.43 1.49 -1.45
CA PRO A 141 8.07 1.78 -0.16
C PRO A 141 7.06 2.34 0.85
N LYS A 142 7.11 1.87 2.10
CA LYS A 142 6.14 2.33 3.13
C LYS A 142 6.32 3.81 3.47
N ASP A 143 7.56 4.31 3.50
CA ASP A 143 7.83 5.74 3.71
C ASP A 143 7.21 6.62 2.62
N PHE A 144 7.12 6.11 1.38
CA PHE A 144 6.44 6.81 0.30
C PHE A 144 4.95 6.95 0.60
N LEU A 145 4.30 5.92 1.15
CA LEU A 145 2.89 5.96 1.55
C LEU A 145 2.65 6.87 2.78
N ILE A 146 3.57 6.87 3.73
CA ILE A 146 3.38 7.52 5.05
C ILE A 146 3.68 9.02 5.00
N ASN A 147 4.76 9.42 4.34
CA ASN A 147 5.28 10.78 4.42
C ASN A 147 4.68 11.73 3.38
N ASN A 148 3.70 11.28 2.61
CA ASN A 148 3.12 12.11 1.56
C ASN A 148 1.73 12.57 1.93
N THR A 149 1.56 13.89 1.93
CA THR A 149 0.27 14.56 2.10
C THR A 149 -0.74 14.20 1.00
N PHE A 150 -0.30 13.57 -0.09
CA PHE A 150 -1.17 13.11 -1.17
C PHE A 150 -1.69 11.67 -1.01
N PHE A 151 -1.15 10.88 -0.07
CA PHE A 151 -1.67 9.54 0.18
C PHE A 151 -2.89 9.61 1.09
N LYS A 152 -3.91 8.85 0.73
CA LYS A 152 -5.07 8.64 1.58
C LYS A 152 -4.73 7.52 2.56
N ASN A 153 -5.19 7.66 3.81
CA ASN A 153 -5.11 6.57 4.79
C ASN A 153 -5.99 5.37 4.38
N TYR A 154 -7.01 5.59 3.53
CA TYR A 154 -7.74 4.54 2.84
C TYR A 154 -7.37 4.51 1.35
N ILE A 155 -6.73 3.44 0.92
CA ILE A 155 -6.17 3.25 -0.42
C ILE A 155 -7.03 2.26 -1.20
N THR A 156 -7.58 2.70 -2.32
CA THR A 156 -8.31 1.83 -3.26
C THR A 156 -7.37 1.18 -4.28
N LEU A 157 -7.90 0.24 -5.07
CA LEU A 157 -7.17 -0.31 -6.23
C LEU A 157 -6.76 0.78 -7.24
N ASN A 158 -7.59 1.80 -7.45
CA ASN A 158 -7.25 2.89 -8.36
C ASN A 158 -6.10 3.73 -7.80
N ASP A 159 -6.11 3.99 -6.49
CA ASP A 159 -5.02 4.69 -5.83
C ASP A 159 -3.71 3.86 -5.95
N LEU A 160 -3.74 2.54 -5.71
CA LEU A 160 -2.58 1.65 -5.90
C LEU A 160 -2.01 1.71 -7.33
N ILE A 161 -2.87 1.74 -8.36
CA ILE A 161 -2.43 1.86 -9.76
C ILE A 161 -1.66 3.17 -9.95
N ILE A 162 -2.19 4.28 -9.46
CA ILE A 162 -1.54 5.60 -9.56
C ILE A 162 -0.21 5.58 -8.81
N TYR A 163 -0.19 5.05 -7.59
CA TYR A 163 1.00 5.02 -6.74
C TYR A 163 2.11 4.17 -7.32
N LYS A 164 1.76 2.98 -7.84
CA LYS A 164 2.70 2.10 -8.53
C LYS A 164 3.23 2.76 -9.81
N SER A 165 2.38 3.46 -10.55
CA SER A 165 2.79 4.19 -11.75
C SER A 165 3.78 5.31 -11.43
N ILE A 166 3.50 6.12 -10.41
CA ILE A 166 4.39 7.20 -9.95
C ILE A 166 5.75 6.64 -9.50
N TYR A 167 5.73 5.55 -8.73
CA TYR A 167 6.94 4.85 -8.30
C TYR A 167 7.75 4.33 -9.49
N PHE A 168 7.08 3.65 -10.44
CA PHE A 168 7.70 3.11 -11.65
C PHE A 168 8.40 4.20 -12.48
N ILE A 169 7.71 5.31 -12.74
CA ILE A 169 8.24 6.45 -13.52
C ILE A 169 9.58 6.97 -12.96
N LYS A 170 9.73 6.98 -11.63
CA LYS A 170 10.96 7.44 -10.98
C LYS A 170 12.11 6.44 -11.13
N HIS A 171 11.81 5.15 -11.05
CA HIS A 171 12.82 4.10 -10.90
C HIS A 171 13.17 3.41 -12.24
N ASP A 172 12.35 3.58 -13.26
CA ASP A 172 12.63 3.12 -14.62
C ASP A 172 13.39 4.18 -15.40
N ARG A 173 14.72 4.01 -15.53
CA ARG A 173 15.60 5.00 -16.19
C ARG A 173 15.14 5.37 -17.61
N PRO A 174 14.77 4.43 -18.50
CA PRO A 174 14.26 4.77 -19.82
C PRO A 174 13.04 5.69 -19.77
N PHE A 175 12.11 5.46 -18.84
CA PHE A 175 10.94 6.34 -18.67
C PHE A 175 11.34 7.70 -18.09
N TYR A 176 12.26 7.69 -17.12
CA TYR A 176 12.80 8.91 -16.50
C TYR A 176 13.43 9.84 -17.55
N ASP A 177 14.16 9.28 -18.53
CA ASP A 177 14.83 10.03 -19.59
C ASP A 177 13.86 10.64 -20.63
N LEU A 178 12.59 10.22 -20.67
CA LEU A 178 11.55 10.82 -21.52
C LEU A 178 10.98 12.12 -20.95
N ILE A 179 11.29 12.44 -19.68
CA ILE A 179 10.73 13.57 -18.96
C ILE A 179 11.77 14.70 -18.88
N ASP A 180 11.34 15.92 -19.23
CA ASP A 180 12.15 17.12 -19.05
C ASP A 180 12.16 17.59 -17.57
N PHE A 181 12.86 16.84 -16.73
CA PHE A 181 13.00 17.17 -15.30
C PHE A 181 13.79 18.44 -15.04
N GLU A 182 14.65 18.88 -15.97
CA GLU A 182 15.37 20.14 -15.84
C GLU A 182 14.42 21.32 -15.93
N SER A 183 13.51 21.34 -16.91
CA SER A 183 12.44 22.36 -16.96
C SER A 183 11.57 22.32 -15.70
N ILE A 184 11.16 21.15 -15.24
CA ILE A 184 10.37 20.99 -14.01
C ILE A 184 11.11 21.55 -12.79
N LYS A 185 12.43 21.32 -12.68
CA LYS A 185 13.26 21.77 -11.57
C LYS A 185 13.37 23.30 -11.48
N THR A 186 13.30 23.99 -12.61
CA THR A 186 13.31 25.47 -12.65
C THR A 186 11.97 26.10 -12.30
N MET A 187 10.88 25.33 -12.28
CA MET A 187 9.54 25.83 -11.95
C MET A 187 9.37 26.02 -10.44
N ASP A 188 8.63 27.07 -10.08
CA ASP A 188 8.16 27.27 -8.71
C ASP A 188 7.24 26.11 -8.29
N ILE A 189 7.47 25.55 -7.11
CA ILE A 189 6.64 24.50 -6.52
C ILE A 189 5.16 24.91 -6.42
N ASN A 190 4.87 26.19 -6.21
CA ASN A 190 3.49 26.70 -6.20
C ASN A 190 2.81 26.59 -7.56
N LEU A 191 3.58 26.73 -8.65
CA LEU A 191 3.08 26.57 -10.01
C LEU A 191 2.78 25.09 -10.30
N LEU A 192 3.69 24.20 -9.90
CA LEU A 192 3.49 22.74 -9.99
C LEU A 192 2.24 22.30 -9.21
N ASN A 193 2.10 22.75 -7.96
CA ASN A 193 0.94 22.47 -7.12
C ASN A 193 -0.36 23.08 -7.70
N THR A 194 -0.29 24.22 -8.38
CA THR A 194 -1.45 24.79 -9.08
C THR A 194 -1.95 23.85 -10.18
N GLY A 195 -1.04 23.27 -10.98
CA GLY A 195 -1.40 22.30 -12.01
C GLY A 195 -1.98 21.01 -11.42
N ILE A 196 -1.39 20.48 -10.34
CA ILE A 196 -1.92 19.30 -9.63
C ILE A 196 -3.35 19.59 -9.14
N CYS A 197 -3.54 20.71 -8.43
CA CYS A 197 -4.82 21.09 -7.86
C CYS A 197 -5.89 21.29 -8.95
N PHE A 198 -5.51 21.84 -10.11
CA PHE A 198 -6.41 21.97 -11.25
C PHE A 198 -6.93 20.61 -11.74
N ILE A 199 -6.06 19.62 -11.83
CA ILE A 199 -6.40 18.26 -12.29
C ILE A 199 -7.24 17.54 -11.23
N GLU A 200 -6.89 17.66 -9.95
CA GLU A 200 -7.64 17.09 -8.82
C GLU A 200 -9.03 17.71 -8.66
N ASN A 201 -9.25 18.92 -9.20
CA ASN A 201 -10.55 19.59 -9.29
C ASN A 201 -11.24 19.38 -10.65
N ASP A 202 -11.02 18.24 -11.29
CA ASP A 202 -11.64 17.86 -12.58
C ASP A 202 -11.36 18.85 -13.72
N GLN A 203 -10.20 19.53 -13.71
CA GLN A 203 -9.87 20.60 -14.65
C GLN A 203 -10.91 21.75 -14.63
N ASN A 204 -11.56 21.97 -13.48
CA ASN A 204 -12.56 23.01 -13.31
C ASN A 204 -11.94 24.30 -12.76
N ILE A 205 -11.94 25.36 -13.57
CA ILE A 205 -11.36 26.67 -13.22
C ILE A 205 -11.99 27.24 -11.95
N SER A 206 -13.32 27.17 -11.81
CA SER A 206 -14.02 27.76 -10.67
C SER A 206 -13.72 27.02 -9.37
N LYS A 207 -13.82 25.69 -9.36
CA LYS A 207 -13.48 24.87 -8.19
C LYS A 207 -12.03 25.11 -7.77
N THR A 208 -11.10 25.03 -8.72
CA THR A 208 -9.67 25.20 -8.48
C THR A 208 -9.32 26.59 -7.95
N SER A 209 -9.93 27.65 -8.52
CA SER A 209 -9.73 29.02 -8.08
C SER A 209 -10.15 29.19 -6.61
N SER A 210 -11.30 28.61 -6.24
CA SER A 210 -11.77 28.60 -4.85
C SER A 210 -10.84 27.79 -3.94
N SER A 211 -10.40 26.59 -4.35
CA SER A 211 -9.49 25.74 -3.56
C SER A 211 -8.12 26.39 -3.31
N LEU A 212 -7.61 27.15 -4.28
CA LEU A 212 -6.33 27.85 -4.17
C LEU A 212 -6.45 29.28 -3.65
N PHE A 213 -7.66 29.76 -3.38
CA PHE A 213 -7.95 31.18 -3.04
C PHE A 213 -7.37 32.17 -4.06
N LEU A 214 -7.40 31.79 -5.34
CA LEU A 214 -6.91 32.61 -6.45
C LEU A 214 -8.07 33.22 -7.22
N HIS A 215 -7.83 34.39 -7.82
CA HIS A 215 -8.72 34.88 -8.86
C HIS A 215 -8.60 34.02 -10.12
N ARG A 216 -9.71 33.80 -10.84
CA ARG A 216 -9.76 32.98 -12.06
C ARG A 216 -8.72 33.34 -13.11
N ASN A 217 -8.45 34.63 -13.30
CA ASN A 217 -7.47 35.09 -14.30
C ASN A 217 -6.04 34.77 -13.87
N THR A 218 -5.76 34.81 -12.56
CA THR A 218 -4.47 34.40 -12.02
C THR A 218 -4.25 32.90 -12.21
N LEU A 219 -5.30 32.09 -12.00
CA LEU A 219 -5.24 30.66 -12.29
C LEU A 219 -4.98 30.41 -13.78
N ILE A 220 -5.72 31.06 -14.68
CA ILE A 220 -5.52 30.93 -16.14
C ILE A 220 -4.08 31.28 -16.52
N TYR A 221 -3.56 32.41 -16.05
CA TYR A 221 -2.17 32.80 -16.29
C TYR A 221 -1.17 31.74 -15.81
N ARG A 222 -1.39 31.15 -14.62
CA ARG A 222 -0.54 30.06 -14.13
C ARG A 222 -0.61 28.82 -15.02
N LEU A 223 -1.80 28.44 -15.50
CA LEU A 223 -1.95 27.31 -16.42
C LEU A 223 -1.29 27.58 -17.78
N ASP A 224 -1.42 28.80 -18.31
CA ASP A 224 -0.76 29.20 -19.56
C ASP A 224 0.77 29.19 -19.40
N LYS A 225 1.30 29.64 -18.25
CA LYS A 225 2.72 29.55 -17.94
C LYS A 225 3.24 28.10 -17.85
N ILE A 226 2.45 27.17 -17.30
CA ILE A 226 2.80 25.75 -17.31
C ILE A 226 2.89 25.24 -18.75
N LYS A 227 1.93 25.61 -19.59
CA LYS A 227 1.91 25.23 -21.01
C LYS A 227 3.12 25.78 -21.76
N GLU A 228 3.53 27.01 -21.51
CA GLU A 228 4.71 27.60 -22.14
C GLU A 228 6.02 26.89 -21.74
N ILE A 229 6.15 26.49 -20.47
CA ILE A 229 7.39 25.87 -19.96
C ILE A 229 7.49 24.39 -20.36
N LEU A 230 6.40 23.65 -20.22
CA LEU A 230 6.41 22.18 -20.39
C LEU A 230 5.81 21.72 -21.72
N ASN A 231 5.24 22.63 -22.51
CA ASN A 231 4.47 22.31 -23.71
C ASN A 231 3.30 21.32 -23.46
N LEU A 232 2.69 21.42 -22.27
CA LEU A 232 1.55 20.60 -21.84
C LEU A 232 0.33 21.50 -21.56
N ASP A 233 -0.76 21.33 -22.31
CA ASP A 233 -2.01 22.07 -22.05
C ASP A 233 -2.87 21.30 -21.05
N LEU A 234 -2.88 21.74 -19.79
CA LEU A 234 -3.59 21.01 -18.72
C LEU A 234 -5.13 20.98 -18.88
N LYS A 235 -5.70 21.71 -19.85
CA LYS A 235 -7.12 21.57 -20.22
C LYS A 235 -7.37 20.36 -21.14
N ASN A 236 -6.31 19.76 -21.68
CA ASN A 236 -6.36 18.50 -22.39
C ASN A 236 -6.10 17.35 -21.42
N PHE A 237 -6.95 16.34 -21.43
CA PHE A 237 -6.82 15.18 -20.55
C PHE A 237 -5.47 14.44 -20.68
N LYS A 238 -4.94 14.27 -21.91
CA LYS A 238 -3.68 13.53 -22.13
C LYS A 238 -2.50 14.28 -21.51
N ASP A 239 -2.41 15.57 -21.80
CA ASP A 239 -1.35 16.43 -21.27
C ASP A 239 -1.45 16.56 -19.75
N ALA A 240 -2.67 16.70 -19.23
CA ALA A 240 -2.93 16.70 -17.79
C ALA A 240 -2.48 15.39 -17.13
N LEU A 241 -2.77 14.23 -17.71
CA LEU A 241 -2.32 12.94 -17.17
C LEU A 241 -0.80 12.83 -17.13
N ILE A 242 -0.12 13.21 -18.21
CA ILE A 242 1.35 13.23 -18.29
C ILE A 242 1.92 14.16 -17.21
N PHE A 243 1.39 15.38 -17.11
CA PHE A 243 1.79 16.34 -16.07
C PHE A 243 1.58 15.75 -14.68
N TYR A 244 0.40 15.21 -14.38
CA TYR A 244 0.05 14.73 -13.04
C TYR A 244 1.00 13.63 -12.56
N LEU A 245 1.20 12.59 -13.37
CA LEU A 245 2.07 11.47 -13.01
C LEU A 245 3.53 11.91 -12.87
N THR A 246 4.00 12.73 -13.79
CA THR A 246 5.38 13.21 -13.84
C THR A 246 5.70 14.13 -12.66
N ILE A 247 4.83 15.12 -12.40
CA ILE A 247 5.05 16.09 -11.33
C ILE A 247 4.89 15.42 -9.95
N LYS A 248 3.92 14.53 -9.77
CA LYS A 248 3.82 13.74 -8.53
C LYS A 248 5.07 12.88 -8.32
N SER A 249 5.59 12.25 -9.38
CA SER A 249 6.85 11.50 -9.32
C SER A 249 8.04 12.40 -8.96
N TYR A 250 8.10 13.61 -9.50
CA TYR A 250 9.15 14.58 -9.15
C TYR A 250 9.07 14.99 -7.67
N ILE A 251 7.89 15.43 -7.20
CA ILE A 251 7.70 16.00 -5.86
C ILE A 251 7.89 14.93 -4.78
N ASN A 252 7.43 13.71 -5.00
CA ASN A 252 7.43 12.66 -3.99
C ASN A 252 8.83 12.02 -3.74
N PHE A 253 9.79 12.27 -4.63
CA PHE A 253 11.14 11.71 -4.56
C PHE A 253 12.23 12.80 -4.71
N LYS A 254 11.93 14.02 -4.28
CA LYS A 254 12.89 15.11 -4.13
C LYS A 254 13.54 15.04 -2.76
#